data_AF-A0A8E0M9R5-F1
#
_entry.id   AF-A0A8E0M9R5-F1
#
_cell.length_a   1.000
_cell.length_b   1.000
_cell.length_c   1.000
_cell.angle_alpha   90.00
_cell.angle_beta   90.00
_cell.angle_gamma   90.00
#
_symmetry.space_group_name_H-M   'P 1'
#
loop_
_entity.id
_entity.type
_entity.pdbx_description
1 polymer ?
#
loop_
_entity_poly.entity_id
_entity_poly.type
_entity_poly.pdbx_seq_one_letter_code
_entity_poly.pdbx_strand_id
1 'polypeptide(L)'
;KNFTGNFAFLDEQTNKTHSLAISPQLQIAIDNKVLPGQVVGITIHELTFLDHYGYKLVITADDNGPQTIYDEAEDATYAIIVPSV
;
A
#
# COMPACT_ATOMS: atom_id res chain seq x y z
N LYS A 1 -5.74 0.96 -14.82
CA LYS A 1 -6.01 0.98 -13.36
C LYS A 1 -4.98 1.89 -12.71
N ASN A 2 -5.39 2.88 -11.92
CA ASN A 2 -4.47 3.83 -11.28
C ASN A 2 -4.30 3.43 -9.82
N PHE A 3 -3.08 3.05 -9.43
CA PHE A 3 -2.71 2.84 -8.03
C PHE A 3 -2.45 4.15 -7.29
N THR A 4 -2.35 5.27 -8.02
CA THR A 4 -2.01 6.58 -7.49
C THR A 4 -3.23 7.22 -6.82
N GLY A 5 -3.08 7.64 -5.57
CA GLY A 5 -4.17 8.20 -4.78
C GLY A 5 -3.89 8.19 -3.29
N ASN A 6 -4.85 8.69 -2.52
CA ASN A 6 -4.85 8.63 -1.07
C ASN A 6 -5.87 7.57 -0.64
N PHE A 7 -5.39 6.61 0.13
CA PHE A 7 -6.12 5.49 0.68
C PHE A 7 -5.91 5.47 2.19
N ALA A 8 -6.72 4.70 2.90
CA ALA A 8 -6.46 4.37 4.28
C ALA A 8 -6.53 2.86 4.44
N PHE A 9 -5.86 2.30 5.43
CA PHE A 9 -6.01 0.89 5.78
C PHE A 9 -6.12 0.77 7.30
N LEU A 10 -6.89 -0.22 7.75
CA LEU A 10 -7.02 -0.51 9.16
C LEU A 10 -6.07 -1.66 9.50
N ASP A 11 -5.18 -1.42 10.44
CA ASP A 11 -4.46 -2.47 11.13
C ASP A 11 -5.40 -3.09 12.18
N GLU A 12 -5.91 -4.28 11.90
CA GLU A 12 -6.77 -5.01 12.84
C GLU A 12 -6.02 -5.52 14.07
N GLN A 13 -4.69 -5.70 13.98
CA GLN A 13 -3.88 -6.14 15.12
C GLN A 13 -3.76 -5.04 16.17
N THR A 14 -3.52 -3.80 15.73
CA THR A 14 -3.36 -2.64 16.64
C THR A 14 -4.60 -1.76 16.74
N ASN A 15 -5.64 -2.06 15.95
CA ASN A 15 -6.86 -1.26 15.80
C ASN A 15 -6.56 0.20 15.42
N LYS A 16 -5.52 0.39 14.60
CA LYS A 16 -5.05 1.71 14.13
C LYS A 16 -5.36 1.88 12.67
N THR A 17 -5.88 3.06 12.32
CA THR A 17 -6.02 3.45 10.92
C THR A 17 -4.75 4.15 10.47
N HIS A 18 -4.18 3.64 9.39
CA HIS A 18 -3.02 4.19 8.72
C HIS A 18 -3.43 4.82 7.40
N SER A 19 -2.82 5.94 7.06
CA SER A 19 -3.06 6.64 5.80
C SER A 19 -2.01 6.26 4.77
N LEU A 20 -2.42 5.76 3.60
CA LEU A 20 -1.54 5.36 2.50
C LEU A 20 -1.67 6.37 1.35
N ALA A 21 -0.59 7.01 0.95
CA ALA A 21 -0.55 7.85 -0.25
C ALA A 21 0.40 7.23 -1.27
N ILE A 22 -0.08 7.07 -2.50
CA ILE A 22 0.71 6.57 -3.63
C ILE A 22 0.84 7.72 -4.64
N SER A 23 2.06 8.26 -4.74
CA SER A 23 2.37 9.36 -5.65
C SER A 23 2.37 8.90 -7.12
N PRO A 24 2.21 9.82 -8.10
CA PRO A 24 2.34 9.50 -9.52
C PRO A 24 3.68 8.85 -9.91
N GLN A 25 4.73 9.11 -9.14
CA GLN A 25 6.06 8.50 -9.28
C GLN A 25 6.16 7.11 -8.63
N LEU A 26 5.02 6.53 -8.22
CA LEU A 26 4.92 5.25 -7.49
C LEU A 26 5.68 5.24 -6.15
N GLN A 27 5.82 6.41 -5.52
CA GLN A 27 6.31 6.50 -4.15
C GLN A 27 5.17 6.21 -3.18
N ILE A 28 5.45 5.37 -2.19
CA ILE A 28 4.50 5.05 -1.14
C ILE A 28 4.80 5.91 0.09
N ALA A 29 3.77 6.49 0.68
CA ALA A 29 3.86 7.17 1.97
C ALA A 29 2.79 6.62 2.92
N ILE A 30 3.17 6.24 4.13
CA ILE A 30 2.27 5.77 5.18
C ILE A 30 2.31 6.77 6.33
N ASP A 31 1.17 7.29 6.78
CA ASP A 31 1.06 8.29 7.86
C ASP A 31 1.96 9.51 7.68
N ASN A 32 1.93 10.09 6.47
CA ASN A 32 2.81 11.17 6.05
C ASN A 32 4.32 10.83 6.08
N LYS A 33 4.70 9.57 6.31
CA LYS A 33 6.09 9.11 6.16
C LYS A 33 6.26 8.46 4.80
N VAL A 34 7.07 9.08 3.95
CA VAL A 34 7.49 8.48 2.68
C VAL A 34 8.37 7.28 3.00
N LEU A 35 7.96 6.11 2.51
CA LEU A 35 8.76 4.89 2.60
C LEU A 35 9.91 4.99 1.59
N PRO A 36 11.17 4.93 2.06
CA PRO A 36 12.32 4.94 1.16
C PRO A 36 12.39 3.60 0.45
N GLY A 37 12.07 3.58 -0.83
CA GLY A 37 12.10 2.35 -1.62
C GLY A 37 11.72 2.59 -3.07
N GLN A 38 11.52 1.50 -3.79
CA GLN A 38 11.17 1.55 -5.21
C GLN A 38 10.19 0.44 -5.57
N VAL A 39 9.32 0.71 -6.54
CA VAL A 39 8.50 -0.33 -7.15
C VAL A 39 9.38 -1.23 -8.01
N VAL A 40 9.45 -2.51 -7.63
CA VAL A 40 10.21 -3.54 -8.34
C VAL A 40 9.34 -4.34 -9.31
N GLY A 41 8.02 -4.33 -9.10
CA GLY A 41 7.06 -4.96 -9.99
C GLY A 41 5.72 -4.25 -9.90
N ILE A 42 5.09 -4.00 -11.04
CA ILE A 42 3.72 -3.49 -11.08
C ILE A 42 2.96 -4.25 -12.16
N THR A 43 1.81 -4.78 -11.78
CA THR A 43 0.88 -5.47 -12.67
C THR A 43 -0.47 -4.76 -12.62
N ILE A 44 -1.45 -5.30 -13.35
CA ILE A 44 -2.80 -4.77 -13.33
C ILE A 44 -3.54 -5.01 -12.01
N HIS A 45 -3.11 -6.00 -11.21
CA HIS A 45 -3.77 -6.38 -9.97
C HIS A 45 -2.87 -6.24 -8.75
N GLU A 46 -1.57 -6.09 -8.93
CA GLU A 46 -0.61 -6.14 -7.82
C GLU A 46 0.54 -5.18 -8.06
N LEU A 47 0.91 -4.42 -7.04
CA LEU A 47 2.08 -3.55 -7.01
C LEU A 47 3.03 -4.06 -5.93
N THR A 48 4.22 -4.49 -6.36
CA THR A 48 5.31 -4.92 -5.49
C THR A 48 6.30 -3.79 -5.31
N PHE A 49 6.33 -3.23 -4.11
CA PHE A 49 7.28 -2.22 -3.67
C PHE A 49 8.36 -2.87 -2.81
N LEU A 50 9.61 -2.53 -3.05
CA LEU A 50 10.75 -2.95 -2.23
C LEU A 50 11.24 -1.75 -1.44
N ASP A 51 11.17 -1.85 -0.12
CA ASP A 51 11.74 -0.83 0.78
C ASP A 51 13.28 -0.95 0.83
N HIS A 52 13.95 0.10 1.28
CA HIS A 52 15.38 0.18 1.53
C HIS A 52 15.88 -0.89 2.51
N TYR A 53 15.02 -1.39 3.41
CA TYR A 53 15.33 -2.51 4.30
C TYR A 53 15.36 -3.88 3.58
N GLY A 54 14.90 -3.96 2.34
CA GLY A 54 14.81 -5.22 1.57
C GLY A 54 13.49 -5.97 1.73
N TYR A 55 12.52 -5.40 2.46
CA TYR A 55 11.18 -5.97 2.60
C TYR A 55 10.28 -5.57 1.44
N LYS A 56 9.38 -6.49 1.06
CA LYS A 56 8.40 -6.25 0.00
C LYS A 56 7.05 -5.89 0.59
N LEU A 57 6.48 -4.84 0.02
CA LEU A 57 5.10 -4.44 0.21
C LEU A 57 4.33 -4.80 -1.07
N VAL A 58 3.36 -5.71 -0.95
CA VAL A 58 2.52 -6.14 -2.08
C VAL A 58 1.13 -5.54 -1.91
N ILE A 59 0.81 -4.56 -2.73
CA ILE A 59 -0.51 -3.94 -2.75
C ILE A 59 -1.34 -4.64 -3.82
N THR A 60 -2.42 -5.31 -3.42
CA THR A 60 -3.36 -5.92 -4.37
C THR A 60 -4.50 -4.95 -4.68
N ALA A 61 -4.97 -4.97 -5.92
CA ALA A 61 -6.03 -4.14 -6.45
C ALA A 61 -6.95 -4.93 -7.37
N ASP A 62 -8.25 -4.66 -7.24
CA ASP A 62 -9.30 -5.21 -8.10
C ASP A 62 -9.74 -4.16 -9.14
N ASP A 63 -10.80 -4.42 -9.90
CA ASP A 63 -11.44 -3.45 -10.81
C ASP A 63 -11.92 -2.19 -10.11
N ASN A 64 -12.22 -2.29 -8.81
CA ASN A 64 -12.62 -1.16 -7.98
C ASN A 64 -11.43 -0.37 -7.36
N GLY A 65 -10.19 -0.82 -7.58
CA GLY A 65 -8.99 -0.20 -7.01
C GLY A 65 -8.33 -1.05 -5.92
N PRO A 66 -7.35 -0.48 -5.18
CA PRO A 66 -6.54 -1.21 -4.22
C PRO A 66 -7.39 -1.74 -3.05
N GLN A 67 -7.23 -3.03 -2.75
CA GLN A 67 -8.04 -3.80 -1.79
C GLN A 67 -7.26 -4.17 -0.54
N THR A 68 -6.03 -4.66 -0.68
CA THR A 68 -5.21 -5.08 0.46
C THR A 68 -3.74 -4.72 0.28
N ILE A 69 -3.00 -4.68 1.39
CA ILE A 69 -1.55 -4.48 1.45
C ILE A 69 -0.98 -5.64 2.24
N TYR A 70 -0.10 -6.42 1.64
CA TYR A 70 0.71 -7.40 2.35
C TYR A 70 2.09 -6.81 2.65
N ASP A 71 2.48 -6.84 3.91
CA ASP A 71 3.79 -6.42 4.40
C ASP A 71 4.62 -7.65 4.78
N GLU A 72 5.73 -7.87 4.06
CA GLU A 72 6.66 -8.97 4.31
C GLU A 72 7.46 -8.81 5.61
N ALA A 73 7.63 -7.58 6.12
CA ALA A 73 8.37 -7.33 7.37
C ALA A 73 7.57 -7.77 8.60
N GLU A 74 6.26 -7.55 8.58
CA GLU A 74 5.33 -7.91 9.66
C GLU A 74 4.61 -9.23 9.41
N ASP A 75 4.79 -9.83 8.23
CA ASP A 75 4.02 -10.97 7.73
C ASP A 75 2.50 -10.76 7.91
N ALA A 76 2.06 -9.53 7.62
CA ALA A 76 0.72 -9.05 7.91
C ALA A 76 0.02 -8.57 6.64
N THR A 77 -1.28 -8.85 6.55
CA THR A 77 -2.14 -8.33 5.47
C THR A 77 -3.12 -7.31 6.04
N TYR A 78 -3.07 -6.11 5.50
CA TYR A 78 -3.94 -4.99 5.87
C TYR A 78 -5.02 -4.78 4.81
N ALA A 79 -6.27 -4.58 5.25
CA ALA A 79 -7.36 -4.24 4.35
C ALA A 79 -7.41 -2.73 4.10
N ILE A 80 -7.42 -2.34 2.82
CA ILE A 80 -7.56 -0.95 2.41
C ILE A 80 -9.03 -0.56 2.53
N ILE A 81 -9.27 0.47 3.32
CA ILE A 81 -10.55 1.16 3.44
C ILE A 81 -10.48 2.42 2.59
N VAL A 82 -11.13 2.37 1.43
CA VAL A 82 -11.35 3.54 0.61
C VAL A 82 -12.41 4.39 1.32
N PRO A 83 -12.14 5.65 1.69
CA PRO A 83 -13.20 6.49 2.24
C PRO A 83 -14.25 6.70 1.15
N SER A 84 -15.42 6.09 1.34
CA SER A 84 -16.61 6.39 0.53
C SER A 84 -16.93 7.86 0.70
N VAL A 85 -16.66 8.65 -0.34
CA VAL A 85 -17.08 10.06 -0.43
C VAL A 85 -18.60 10.18 -0.53
#